data_AF-A0A919ED84-F1
#
_entry.id   AF-A0A919ED84-F1
#
_cell.length_a   1.000
_cell.length_b   1.000
_cell.length_c   1.000
_cell.angle_alpha   90.00
_cell.angle_beta   90.00
_cell.angle_gamma   90.00
#
_symmetry.space_group_name_H-M   'P 1'
#
loop_
_entity.id
_entity.type
_entity.pdbx_description
1 polymer ?
#
loop_
_entity_poly.entity_id
_entity_poly.type
_entity_poly.pdbx_seq_one_letter_code
_entity_poly.pdbx_strand_id
1 'polypeptide(L)'
;MGFWDAVLGRSTPVRPDLDRLFALPSAAVTLQAGAGFAPTGRGSVCFAGVEGGAFERLRQDVRELLDAGAGPGGEPVETCRDAFGYTWLLARRPPGDTAALVNDLHAVNTLLEEGGFGPQLLCSLMGFRDAEGHRPLALVYLYKRGTFYPFAPVPGADGKRDNALELQVRALLADDLQVEKDLARWFPVWGAPGL
;
A
#
# COMPACT_ATOMS: atom_id res chain seq x y z
N MET A 1 -2.29 -10.25 -28.60
CA MET A 1 -3.68 -9.91 -28.26
C MET A 1 -4.58 -10.71 -29.18
N GLY A 2 -5.04 -11.89 -28.75
CA GLY A 2 -5.88 -12.77 -29.57
C GLY A 2 -7.35 -12.45 -29.39
N PHE A 3 -8.08 -12.31 -30.50
CA PHE A 3 -9.53 -12.03 -30.57
C PHE A 3 -10.42 -13.05 -29.81
N TRP A 4 -9.86 -14.20 -29.40
CA TRP A 4 -10.58 -15.31 -28.78
C TRP A 4 -10.66 -15.25 -27.25
N ASP A 5 -9.80 -14.48 -26.56
CA ASP A 5 -9.85 -14.38 -25.09
C ASP A 5 -11.06 -13.59 -24.58
N ALA A 6 -11.63 -12.71 -25.42
CA ALA A 6 -12.81 -11.92 -25.08
C ALA A 6 -14.13 -12.73 -25.11
N VAL A 7 -14.19 -13.83 -25.87
CA VAL A 7 -15.41 -14.63 -26.05
C VAL A 7 -15.62 -15.65 -24.93
N LEU A 8 -14.56 -16.04 -24.21
CA LEU A 8 -14.63 -17.07 -23.17
C LEU A 8 -14.84 -16.52 -21.74
N GLY A 9 -15.01 -15.21 -21.56
CA GLY A 9 -15.27 -14.59 -20.25
C GLY A 9 -14.15 -14.81 -19.21
N ARG A 10 -13.03 -15.42 -19.60
CA ARG A 10 -11.85 -15.62 -18.78
C ARG A 10 -10.96 -14.41 -18.93
N SER A 11 -11.30 -13.33 -18.23
CA SER A 11 -10.31 -12.31 -17.92
C SER A 11 -9.17 -12.99 -17.18
N THR A 12 -8.02 -13.17 -17.84
CA THR A 12 -6.80 -13.64 -17.19
C THR A 12 -6.54 -12.69 -16.02
N PRO A 13 -6.46 -13.16 -14.77
CA PRO A 13 -6.17 -12.29 -13.63
C PRO A 13 -4.86 -11.58 -13.91
N VAL A 14 -4.85 -10.24 -13.80
CA VAL A 14 -3.61 -9.47 -13.86
C VAL A 14 -2.71 -10.02 -12.76
N ARG A 15 -1.54 -10.54 -13.14
CA ARG A 15 -0.59 -11.01 -12.13
C ARG A 15 -0.14 -9.81 -11.30
N PRO A 16 -0.18 -9.91 -9.96
CA PRO A 16 0.43 -8.91 -9.10
C PRO A 16 1.91 -8.77 -9.51
N ASP A 17 2.35 -7.54 -9.69
CA ASP A 17 3.74 -7.24 -10.02
C ASP A 17 4.31 -6.43 -8.86
N LEU A 18 4.80 -7.17 -7.85
CA LEU A 18 5.29 -6.59 -6.60
C LEU A 18 6.53 -5.71 -6.79
N ASP A 19 7.23 -5.85 -7.92
CA ASP A 19 8.36 -5.00 -8.26
C ASP A 19 7.92 -3.55 -8.52
N ARG A 20 6.64 -3.33 -8.80
CA ARG A 20 6.09 -1.98 -8.95
C ARG A 20 6.15 -1.16 -7.67
N LEU A 21 6.20 -1.79 -6.49
CA LEU A 21 6.39 -1.08 -5.23
C LEU A 21 7.72 -0.30 -5.23
N PHE A 22 8.76 -0.77 -5.95
CA PHE A 22 10.05 -0.10 -6.06
C PHE A 22 10.02 1.22 -6.84
N ALA A 23 8.89 1.59 -7.46
CA ALA A 23 8.69 2.92 -8.03
C ALA A 23 8.30 3.99 -6.98
N LEU A 24 7.82 3.57 -5.80
CA LEU A 24 7.39 4.49 -4.73
C LEU A 24 8.46 5.47 -4.24
N PRO A 25 9.75 5.10 -4.09
CA PRO A 25 10.79 6.04 -3.69
C PRO A 25 10.97 7.20 -4.69
N SER A 26 10.89 6.92 -6.01
CA SER A 26 10.93 7.97 -7.04
C SER A 26 9.69 8.85 -6.97
N ALA A 27 8.50 8.23 -6.92
CA ALA A 27 7.24 8.94 -6.80
C ALA A 27 7.16 9.82 -5.55
N ALA A 28 7.75 9.40 -4.44
CA ALA A 28 7.85 10.18 -3.21
C ALA A 28 8.62 11.48 -3.41
N VAL A 29 9.72 11.46 -4.18
CA VAL A 29 10.50 12.66 -4.52
C VAL A 29 9.66 13.62 -5.39
N THR A 30 9.01 13.11 -6.43
CA THR A 30 8.12 13.91 -7.30
C THR A 30 6.98 14.53 -6.49
N LEU A 31 6.35 13.74 -5.61
CA LEU A 31 5.24 14.17 -4.78
C LEU A 31 5.64 15.27 -3.79
N GLN A 32 6.82 15.12 -3.17
CA GLN A 32 7.36 16.14 -2.27
C GLN A 32 7.68 17.44 -3.02
N ALA A 33 8.30 17.36 -4.20
CA ALA A 33 8.67 18.53 -5.00
C ALA A 33 7.46 19.23 -5.64
N GLY A 34 6.46 18.46 -6.11
CA GLY A 34 5.33 18.98 -6.89
C GLY A 34 4.09 19.33 -6.09
N ALA A 35 3.88 18.70 -4.92
CA ALA A 35 2.69 18.91 -4.09
C ALA A 35 3.00 19.20 -2.61
N GLY A 36 4.26 19.19 -2.19
CA GLY A 36 4.65 19.49 -0.81
C GLY A 36 4.34 18.38 0.20
N PHE A 37 4.12 17.14 -0.28
CA PHE A 37 3.84 16.00 0.58
C PHE A 37 5.11 15.17 0.83
N ALA A 38 5.57 15.13 2.07
CA ALA A 38 6.73 14.35 2.48
C ALA A 38 6.31 12.96 2.97
N PRO A 39 7.13 11.91 2.77
CA PRO A 39 6.86 10.59 3.32
C PRO A 39 6.80 10.62 4.84
N THR A 40 5.93 9.81 5.44
CA THR A 40 5.86 9.67 6.91
C THR A 40 6.79 8.61 7.45
N GLY A 41 7.41 7.80 6.58
CA GLY A 41 8.14 6.59 6.98
C GLY A 41 7.22 5.46 7.43
N ARG A 42 5.91 5.56 7.18
CA ARG A 42 4.92 4.54 7.53
C ARG A 42 4.32 3.92 6.29
N GLY A 43 4.25 2.60 6.27
CA GLY A 43 3.60 1.85 5.21
C GLY A 43 2.93 0.61 5.75
N SER A 44 1.87 0.16 5.11
CA SER A 44 1.14 -1.02 5.57
C SER A 44 0.69 -1.93 4.45
N VAL A 45 0.59 -3.23 4.78
CA VAL A 45 0.06 -4.27 3.90
C VAL A 45 -1.26 -4.76 4.47
N CYS A 46 -2.30 -4.74 3.64
CA CYS A 46 -3.65 -5.18 3.95
C CYS A 46 -3.96 -6.51 3.27
N PHE A 47 -4.53 -7.43 4.03
CA PHE A 47 -5.02 -8.70 3.51
C PHE A 47 -6.30 -9.13 4.22
N ALA A 48 -7.07 -9.96 3.50
CA ALA A 48 -8.24 -10.62 4.06
C ALA A 48 -7.81 -11.59 5.17
N GLY A 49 -8.38 -11.40 6.36
CA GLY A 49 -8.14 -12.30 7.49
C GLY A 49 -8.59 -13.72 7.14
N VAL A 50 -7.69 -14.69 7.29
CA VAL A 50 -7.99 -16.12 7.20
C VAL A 50 -7.76 -16.74 8.56
N GLU A 51 -8.76 -17.46 9.05
CA GLU A 51 -8.62 -18.23 10.28
C GLU A 51 -7.82 -19.51 9.99
N GLY A 52 -6.71 -19.72 10.71
CA GLY A 52 -5.94 -20.95 10.61
C GLY A 52 -4.51 -20.87 11.15
N GLY A 53 -4.02 -21.97 11.75
CA GLY A 53 -2.68 -22.02 12.36
C GLY A 53 -1.51 -21.91 11.36
N ALA A 54 -1.73 -22.13 10.07
CA ALA A 54 -0.72 -21.83 9.04
C ALA A 54 -0.56 -20.32 8.83
N PHE A 55 -1.68 -19.59 8.84
CA PHE A 55 -1.70 -18.14 8.69
C PHE A 55 -1.04 -17.45 9.90
N GLU A 56 -1.37 -17.88 11.12
CA GLU A 56 -0.76 -17.34 12.34
C GLU A 56 0.75 -17.54 12.40
N ARG A 57 1.26 -18.68 11.91
CA ARG A 57 2.71 -18.92 11.81
C ARG A 57 3.37 -17.99 10.81
N LEU A 58 2.82 -17.88 9.60
CA LEU A 58 3.37 -16.97 8.60
C LEU A 58 3.33 -15.51 9.05
N ARG A 59 2.27 -15.10 9.77
CA ARG A 59 2.19 -13.76 10.37
C ARG A 59 3.32 -13.53 11.37
N GLN A 60 3.65 -14.54 12.17
CA GLN A 60 4.77 -14.49 13.11
C GLN A 60 6.11 -14.40 12.36
N ASP A 61 6.31 -15.20 11.31
CA ASP A 61 7.53 -15.18 10.49
C ASP A 61 7.74 -13.82 9.83
N VAL A 62 6.67 -13.22 9.28
CA VAL A 62 6.70 -11.86 8.70
C VAL A 62 7.08 -10.82 9.75
N ARG A 63 6.48 -10.92 10.95
CA ARG A 63 6.80 -10.02 12.05
C ARG A 63 8.27 -10.14 12.46
N GLU A 64 8.79 -11.35 12.61
CA GLU A 64 10.19 -11.60 12.95
C GLU A 64 11.15 -11.08 11.88
N LEU A 65 10.82 -11.26 10.59
CA LEU A 65 11.62 -10.72 9.49
C LEU A 65 11.73 -9.20 9.56
N LEU A 66 10.60 -8.51 9.74
CA LEU A 66 10.56 -7.06 9.79
C LEU A 66 11.23 -6.51 11.06
N ASP A 67 11.01 -7.15 12.21
CA ASP A 67 11.64 -6.77 13.49
C ASP A 67 13.18 -6.94 13.40
N ALA A 68 13.68 -7.97 12.72
CA ALA A 68 15.10 -8.15 12.44
C ALA A 68 15.66 -7.06 11.50
N GLY A 69 14.87 -6.64 10.52
CA GLY A 69 15.21 -5.58 9.58
C GLY A 69 15.25 -4.18 10.22
N ALA A 70 14.50 -3.94 11.29
CA ALA A 70 14.37 -2.63 11.95
C ALA A 70 15.66 -2.18 12.69
N GLY A 71 16.60 -3.11 12.95
CA GLY A 71 17.86 -2.83 13.63
C GLY A 71 17.72 -2.59 15.14
N PRO A 72 18.84 -2.41 15.87
CA PRO A 72 18.81 -2.19 17.32
C PRO A 72 18.01 -0.92 17.68
N GLY A 73 16.91 -1.08 18.41
CA GLY A 73 16.04 0.03 18.81
C GLY A 73 14.94 0.41 17.81
N GLY A 74 14.77 -0.36 16.73
CA GLY A 74 13.64 -0.22 15.82
C GLY A 74 12.31 -0.53 16.50
N GLU A 75 11.25 0.19 16.13
CA GLU A 75 9.92 -0.09 16.65
C GLU A 75 9.39 -1.41 16.05
N PRO A 76 8.80 -2.29 16.87
CA PRO A 76 8.28 -3.55 16.38
C PRO A 76 7.12 -3.33 15.43
N VAL A 77 6.92 -4.26 14.51
CA VAL A 77 5.76 -4.24 13.60
C VAL A 77 4.46 -4.29 14.38
N GLU A 78 3.54 -3.43 13.96
CA GLU A 78 2.21 -3.38 14.55
C GLU A 78 1.22 -4.10 13.63
N THR A 79 0.44 -5.00 14.24
CA THR A 79 -0.67 -5.66 13.57
C THR A 79 -1.96 -5.04 14.08
N CYS A 80 -2.78 -4.53 13.16
CA CYS A 80 -4.11 -3.99 13.48
C CYS A 80 -5.17 -4.72 12.66
N ARG A 81 -6.36 -4.92 13.25
CA ARG A 81 -7.53 -5.42 12.52
C ARG A 81 -8.54 -4.30 12.42
N ASP A 82 -9.02 -4.02 11.21
CA ASP A 82 -10.02 -2.98 11.01
C ASP A 82 -11.45 -3.46 11.28
N ALA A 83 -12.39 -2.53 11.25
CA ALA A 83 -13.81 -2.79 11.49
C ALA A 83 -14.47 -3.71 10.42
N PHE A 84 -13.83 -3.89 9.27
CA PHE A 84 -14.30 -4.78 8.19
C PHE A 84 -13.68 -6.17 8.29
N GLY A 85 -12.85 -6.41 9.30
CA GLY A 85 -12.22 -7.69 9.57
C GLY A 85 -10.94 -7.93 8.77
N TYR A 86 -10.42 -6.93 8.05
CA TYR A 86 -9.13 -7.01 7.38
C TYR A 86 -7.99 -6.79 8.37
N THR A 87 -6.88 -7.46 8.10
CA THR A 87 -5.68 -7.34 8.94
C THR A 87 -4.64 -6.51 8.20
N TRP A 88 -4.00 -5.64 8.96
CA TRP A 88 -3.00 -4.71 8.50
C TRP A 88 -1.68 -4.96 9.24
N LEU A 89 -0.59 -5.03 8.50
CA LEU A 89 0.77 -5.03 9.04
C LEU A 89 1.42 -3.68 8.75
N LEU A 90 1.75 -2.93 9.80
CA LEU A 90 2.37 -1.61 9.72
C LEU A 90 3.89 -1.73 9.90
N ALA A 91 4.61 -1.38 8.84
CA ALA A 91 6.05 -1.20 8.84
C ALA A 91 6.40 0.28 9.06
N ARG A 92 7.50 0.51 9.80
CA ARG A 92 7.99 1.85 10.16
C ARG A 92 9.47 1.95 9.86
N ARG A 93 9.84 3.03 9.18
CA ARG A 93 11.22 3.42 8.89
C ARG A 93 11.38 4.92 9.12
N PRO A 94 12.62 5.42 9.23
CA PRO A 94 12.86 6.85 9.16
C PRO A 94 12.18 7.46 7.91
N PRO A 95 11.54 8.63 8.01
CA PRO A 95 10.83 9.25 6.87
C PRO A 95 11.65 9.39 5.59
N GLY A 96 12.97 9.58 5.70
CA GLY A 96 13.88 9.67 4.55
C GLY A 96 14.28 8.32 3.94
N ASP A 97 14.00 7.20 4.59
CA ASP A 97 14.39 5.85 4.14
C ASP A 97 13.22 5.13 3.47
N THR A 98 12.72 5.74 2.40
CA THR A 98 11.61 5.19 1.60
C THR A 98 11.98 3.87 0.94
N ALA A 99 13.26 3.67 0.59
CA ALA A 99 13.75 2.44 0.00
C ALA A 99 13.66 1.26 0.98
N ALA A 100 14.12 1.42 2.23
CA ALA A 100 13.96 0.36 3.24
C ALA A 100 12.49 0.05 3.52
N LEU A 101 11.63 1.08 3.60
CA LEU A 101 10.20 0.87 3.82
C LEU A 101 9.57 0.06 2.68
N VAL A 102 9.93 0.36 1.44
CA VAL A 102 9.41 -0.36 0.27
C VAL A 102 9.95 -1.79 0.21
N ASN A 103 11.21 -2.02 0.59
CA ASN A 103 11.77 -3.37 0.73
C ASN A 103 10.98 -4.20 1.75
N ASP A 104 10.65 -3.61 2.90
CA ASP A 104 9.84 -4.26 3.93
C ASP A 104 8.44 -4.63 3.39
N LEU A 105 7.76 -3.68 2.75
CA LEU A 105 6.44 -3.92 2.15
C LEU A 105 6.49 -5.02 1.09
N HIS A 106 7.50 -4.99 0.20
CA HIS A 106 7.69 -6.02 -0.80
C HIS A 106 7.92 -7.39 -0.15
N ALA A 107 8.82 -7.49 0.83
CA ALA A 107 9.10 -8.74 1.53
C ALA A 107 7.86 -9.34 2.21
N VAL A 108 7.03 -8.52 2.85
CA VAL A 108 5.74 -8.96 3.43
C VAL A 108 4.83 -9.55 2.37
N ASN A 109 4.66 -8.86 1.24
CA ASN A 109 3.80 -9.33 0.16
C ASN A 109 4.33 -10.65 -0.42
N THR A 110 5.64 -10.75 -0.67
CA THR A 110 6.27 -11.95 -1.22
C THR A 110 6.13 -13.14 -0.27
N LEU A 111 6.38 -12.98 1.03
CA LEU A 111 6.18 -14.05 2.02
C LEU A 111 4.72 -14.50 2.09
N LEU A 112 3.77 -13.57 2.06
CA LEU A 112 2.35 -13.90 2.04
C LEU A 112 1.96 -14.64 0.76
N GLU A 113 2.51 -14.25 -0.40
CA GLU A 113 2.29 -14.95 -1.67
C GLU A 113 2.88 -16.36 -1.67
N GLU A 114 4.15 -16.52 -1.28
CA GLU A 114 4.86 -17.81 -1.17
C GLU A 114 4.19 -18.75 -0.17
N GLY A 115 3.64 -18.21 0.92
CA GLY A 115 2.84 -18.94 1.90
C GLY A 115 1.45 -19.38 1.41
N GLY A 116 1.09 -19.06 0.16
CA GLY A 116 -0.20 -19.41 -0.43
C GLY A 116 -1.35 -18.44 -0.12
N PHE A 117 -1.04 -17.28 0.48
CA PHE A 117 -2.01 -16.24 0.84
C PHE A 117 -2.08 -15.08 -0.16
N GLY A 118 -1.46 -15.23 -1.34
CA GLY A 118 -1.56 -14.26 -2.43
C GLY A 118 -3.00 -13.85 -2.80
N PRO A 119 -3.99 -14.78 -2.86
CA PRO A 119 -5.39 -14.43 -3.14
C PRO A 119 -6.04 -13.50 -2.09
N GLN A 120 -5.51 -13.48 -0.87
CA GLN A 120 -5.97 -12.70 0.28
C GLN A 120 -5.33 -11.32 0.32
N LEU A 121 -4.20 -11.10 -0.35
CA LEU A 121 -3.58 -9.77 -0.44
C LEU A 121 -4.52 -8.80 -1.16
N LEU A 122 -4.76 -7.65 -0.53
CA LEU A 122 -5.69 -6.63 -0.99
C LEU A 122 -4.94 -5.42 -1.54
N CYS A 123 -4.18 -4.75 -0.68
CA CYS A 123 -3.41 -3.58 -1.03
C CYS A 123 -2.20 -3.38 -0.13
N SER A 124 -1.24 -2.58 -0.60
CA SER A 124 -0.18 -2.01 0.22
C SER A 124 -0.23 -0.50 0.11
N LEU A 125 0.20 0.25 1.13
CA LEU A 125 0.25 1.69 1.05
C LEU A 125 1.51 2.28 1.68
N MET A 126 1.87 3.47 1.20
CA MET A 126 2.86 4.35 1.81
C MET A 126 2.19 5.68 2.17
N GLY A 127 2.38 6.12 3.41
CA GLY A 127 1.80 7.35 3.94
C GLY A 127 2.67 8.58 3.70
N PHE A 128 2.00 9.71 3.51
CA PHE A 128 2.56 11.03 3.27
C PHE A 128 1.80 12.08 4.08
N ARG A 129 2.46 13.19 4.39
CA ARG A 129 1.85 14.38 5.01
C ARG A 129 2.34 15.63 4.32
N ASP A 130 1.50 16.66 4.29
CA ASP A 130 1.93 18.00 3.86
C ASP A 130 3.00 18.57 4.81
N ALA A 131 3.64 19.65 4.38
CA ALA A 131 4.71 20.30 5.13
C ALA A 131 4.26 20.75 6.54
N GLU A 132 2.99 21.12 6.69
CA GLU A 132 2.37 21.51 7.95
C GLU A 132 1.95 20.31 8.83
N GLY A 133 1.96 19.09 8.28
CA GLY A 133 1.60 17.85 8.98
C GLY A 133 0.10 17.61 9.16
N HIS A 134 -0.74 18.49 8.62
CA HIS A 134 -2.20 18.49 8.78
C HIS A 134 -2.91 17.56 7.79
N ARG A 135 -2.46 17.49 6.54
CA ARG A 135 -3.16 16.77 5.48
C ARG A 135 -2.50 15.41 5.23
N PRO A 136 -3.19 14.30 5.55
CA PRO A 136 -2.69 12.96 5.23
C PRO A 136 -2.96 12.63 3.76
N LEU A 137 -2.06 11.86 3.17
CA LEU A 137 -2.17 11.30 1.82
C LEU A 137 -1.54 9.90 1.85
N ALA A 138 -2.11 8.96 1.11
CA ALA A 138 -1.48 7.67 0.87
C ALA A 138 -1.39 7.38 -0.62
N LEU A 139 -0.32 6.71 -1.03
CA LEU A 139 -0.25 6.03 -2.32
C LEU A 139 -0.57 4.56 -2.07
N VAL A 140 -1.69 4.09 -2.62
CA VAL A 140 -2.23 2.75 -2.39
C VAL A 140 -1.99 1.89 -3.62
N TYR A 141 -1.24 0.81 -3.47
CA TYR A 141 -1.00 -0.22 -4.46
C TYR A 141 -2.08 -1.31 -4.39
N LEU A 142 -2.81 -1.52 -5.48
CA LEU A 142 -3.82 -2.56 -5.63
C LEU A 142 -3.17 -3.88 -6.08
N TYR A 143 -3.08 -4.85 -5.17
CA TYR A 143 -2.37 -6.11 -5.42
C TYR A 143 -2.87 -6.84 -6.67
N LYS A 144 -4.20 -7.02 -6.78
CA LYS A 144 -4.84 -7.74 -7.90
C LYS A 144 -4.84 -6.99 -9.24
N ARG A 145 -4.31 -5.77 -9.27
CA ARG A 145 -4.32 -4.89 -10.45
C ARG A 145 -2.92 -4.45 -10.86
N GLY A 146 -1.97 -4.46 -9.94
CA GLY A 146 -0.63 -3.92 -10.18
C GLY A 146 -0.61 -2.40 -10.29
N THR A 147 -1.65 -1.67 -9.88
CA THR A 147 -1.77 -0.23 -10.11
C THR A 147 -1.85 0.54 -8.81
N PHE A 148 -1.51 1.82 -8.85
CA PHE A 148 -1.56 2.73 -7.72
C PHE A 148 -2.77 3.66 -7.79
N TYR A 149 -3.26 4.13 -6.65
CA TYR A 149 -4.10 5.32 -6.61
C TYR A 149 -3.79 6.16 -5.36
N PRO A 150 -3.89 7.49 -5.46
CA PRO A 150 -3.81 8.35 -4.30
C PRO A 150 -5.11 8.29 -3.50
N PHE A 151 -4.97 8.29 -2.18
CA PHE A 151 -6.08 8.39 -1.25
C PHE A 151 -5.81 9.51 -0.23
N ALA A 152 -6.67 10.53 -0.20
CA ALA A 152 -6.48 11.70 0.64
C ALA A 152 -7.70 11.91 1.56
N PRO A 153 -7.72 11.31 2.76
CA PRO A 153 -8.83 11.51 3.69
C PRO A 153 -8.79 12.93 4.27
N VAL A 154 -9.96 13.50 4.53
CA VAL A 154 -10.08 14.82 5.18
C VAL A 154 -10.10 14.62 6.71
N PRO A 155 -9.10 15.13 7.45
CA PRO A 155 -9.06 14.99 8.90
C PRO A 155 -10.32 15.54 9.57
N GLY A 156 -10.88 14.79 10.53
CA GLY A 156 -12.06 15.20 11.28
C GLY A 156 -13.38 15.16 10.50
N ALA A 157 -13.38 14.68 9.25
CA ALA A 157 -14.60 14.49 8.46
C ALA A 157 -14.77 13.00 8.11
N ASP A 158 -15.63 12.33 8.86
CA ASP A 158 -15.89 10.89 8.68
C ASP A 158 -16.34 10.57 7.27
N GLY A 159 -15.64 9.64 6.63
CA GLY A 159 -15.97 9.15 5.29
C GLY A 159 -15.75 10.17 4.16
N LYS A 160 -15.03 11.28 4.39
CA LYS A 160 -14.78 12.31 3.37
C LYS A 160 -13.34 12.27 2.86
N ARG A 161 -13.19 12.31 1.53
CA ARG A 161 -11.90 12.40 0.84
C ARG A 161 -11.79 13.66 -0.01
N ASP A 162 -10.58 14.16 -0.15
CA ASP A 162 -10.24 15.30 -0.99
C ASP A 162 -10.00 14.82 -2.45
N ASN A 163 -11.10 14.61 -3.19
CA ASN A 163 -11.01 14.13 -4.58
C ASN A 163 -10.21 15.08 -5.48
N ALA A 164 -10.18 16.39 -5.18
CA ALA A 164 -9.41 17.36 -5.97
C ALA A 164 -7.91 17.11 -5.80
N LEU A 165 -7.46 16.92 -4.56
CA LEU A 165 -6.08 16.52 -4.27
C LEU A 165 -5.74 15.16 -4.88
N GLU A 166 -6.62 14.16 -4.77
CA GLU A 166 -6.37 12.84 -5.35
C GLU A 166 -6.18 12.90 -6.88
N LEU A 167 -7.01 13.68 -7.59
CA LEU A 167 -6.87 13.88 -9.03
C LEU A 167 -5.60 14.68 -9.40
N GLN A 168 -5.22 15.68 -8.60
CA GLN A 168 -3.97 16.41 -8.76
C GLN A 168 -2.76 15.49 -8.62
N VAL A 169 -2.72 14.67 -7.55
CA VAL A 169 -1.63 13.72 -7.30
C VAL A 169 -1.56 12.67 -8.39
N ARG A 170 -2.72 12.18 -8.87
CA ARG A 170 -2.77 11.28 -10.03
C ARG A 170 -2.11 11.89 -11.27
N ALA A 171 -2.37 13.15 -11.56
CA ALA A 171 -1.78 13.83 -12.72
C ALA A 171 -0.27 14.04 -12.53
N LEU A 172 0.16 14.40 -11.31
CA LEU A 172 1.56 14.62 -10.97
C LEU A 172 2.40 13.34 -11.10
N LEU A 173 1.87 12.19 -10.69
CA LEU A 173 2.60 10.92 -10.64
C LEU A 173 2.36 10.03 -11.88
N ALA A 174 1.75 10.55 -12.94
CA ALA A 174 1.38 9.77 -14.12
C ALA A 174 2.58 9.16 -14.85
N ASP A 175 3.74 9.82 -14.79
CA ASP A 175 4.99 9.35 -15.40
C ASP A 175 5.83 8.47 -14.47
N ASP A 176 5.61 8.56 -13.15
CA ASP A 176 6.34 7.79 -12.13
C ASP A 176 5.66 6.44 -11.80
N LEU A 177 4.32 6.40 -11.80
CA LEU A 177 3.54 5.25 -11.34
C LEU A 177 2.51 4.82 -12.37
N GLN A 178 2.25 3.51 -12.42
CA GLN A 178 1.08 2.98 -13.11
C GLN A 178 -0.19 3.27 -12.30
N VAL A 179 -0.76 4.46 -12.49
CA VAL A 179 -1.97 4.88 -11.79
C VAL A 179 -3.22 4.19 -12.35
N GLU A 180 -4.10 3.74 -11.46
CA GLU A 180 -5.38 3.11 -11.78
C GLU A 180 -6.30 4.12 -12.47
N LYS A 181 -6.78 3.73 -13.66
CA LYS A 181 -7.64 4.56 -14.51
C LYS A 181 -9.11 4.49 -14.08
N ASP A 182 -9.53 3.34 -13.55
CA ASP A 182 -10.88 3.10 -13.08
C ASP A 182 -11.07 3.65 -11.67
N LEU A 183 -11.73 4.81 -11.55
CA LEU A 183 -12.01 5.46 -10.27
C LEU A 183 -12.93 4.62 -9.36
N ALA A 184 -13.71 3.67 -9.91
CA ALA A 184 -14.53 2.77 -9.10
C ALA A 184 -13.68 1.75 -8.31
N ARG A 185 -12.39 1.60 -8.67
CA ARG A 185 -11.41 0.78 -7.96
C ARG A 185 -10.62 1.55 -6.90
N TRP A 186 -10.87 2.85 -6.77
CA TRP A 186 -10.26 3.68 -5.73
C TRP A 186 -11.04 3.47 -4.44
N PHE A 187 -10.80 2.32 -3.82
CA PHE A 187 -11.46 1.92 -2.59
C PHE A 187 -11.01 2.84 -1.45
N PRO A 188 -11.95 3.31 -0.62
CA PRO A 188 -11.55 4.07 0.55
C PRO A 188 -10.87 3.15 1.57
N VAL A 189 -9.70 3.56 2.04
CA VAL A 189 -8.92 2.86 3.08
C VAL A 189 -8.98 3.63 4.40
N TRP A 190 -10.20 3.87 4.89
CA TRP A 190 -10.44 4.61 6.12
C TRP A 190 -9.76 3.95 7.32
N GLY A 191 -9.04 4.74 8.12
CA GLY A 191 -8.38 4.24 9.33
C GLY A 191 -7.22 3.27 9.05
N ALA A 192 -6.76 3.17 7.81
CA ALA A 192 -5.62 2.32 7.50
C ALA A 192 -4.36 2.81 8.24
N PRO A 193 -3.63 1.92 8.91
CA PRO A 193 -2.46 2.30 9.69
C PRO A 193 -1.38 2.87 8.78
N GLY A 194 -0.84 4.02 9.16
CA GLY A 194 0.19 4.75 8.40
C GLY A 194 -0.29 6.04 7.73
N LEU A 195 -1.61 6.26 7.66
CA LEU A 195 -2.24 7.54 7.30
C LEU A 195 -2.31 8.54 8.46
#